data_AF-A0A3C1AAJ6-F1
#
_entry.id   AF-A0A3C1AAJ6-F1
#
_cell.length_a   1.000
_cell.length_b   1.000
_cell.length_c   1.000
_cell.angle_alpha   90.00
_cell.angle_beta   90.00
_cell.angle_gamma   90.00
#
_symmetry.space_group_name_H-M   'P 1'
#
loop_
_entity.id
_entity.type
_entity.pdbx_description
1 polymer ?
#
loop_
_entity_poly.entity_id
_entity_poly.type
_entity_poly.pdbx_seq_one_letter_code
_entity_poly.pdbx_strand_id
1 'polypeptide(L)'
;MYPKISDLINDIFGTHIQLPIQSYGMMMAIAFVVAGLILNSELKRKERERILKPHSKKIIEGLPATPFEIASSGFIAFILGFKIIGIILDYKFFVDNPQEYILSWKGSWLGGILVGGFSAYYTWHSKEKKKLSKPKTKFVEIHPHELTLNILFVAAVFGLIGAKLFDMMEHLDELFRDPLGTLFSFSGLAFYGGLILGAIAVILYTKKYDIAFEHIADATAPALMLAYAVGRIGCQLAGDGCWGIPNPNPKPQWLSFLPNWLWSFNYPHNVINEGIPIPGCEGQHCFVLPQPVFPTPLYETIICTLFFLILWGIRKKLSIPGLLFGIYLMLNALERFFIEEIRVNQNYKIIGSIELSQAQIIAIAIFITGVALSFIFYRKYKKLQTQRI
;
A
#
# COMPACT_ATOMS: atom_id res chain seq x y z
N MET A 1 -15.50 -15.61 7.33
CA MET A 1 -14.40 -14.78 6.80
C MET A 1 -13.72 -15.61 5.76
N TYR A 2 -13.03 -14.95 4.85
CA TYR A 2 -12.37 -15.60 3.73
C TYR A 2 -10.88 -15.29 3.83
N PRO A 3 -10.12 -16.03 4.66
CA PRO A 3 -8.66 -15.92 4.72
C PRO A 3 -8.02 -16.05 3.33
N LYS A 4 -8.51 -17.00 2.53
CA LYS A 4 -8.12 -17.18 1.12
C LYS A 4 -9.25 -16.76 0.18
N ILE A 5 -8.88 -16.28 -1.00
CA ILE A 5 -9.84 -15.90 -2.05
C ILE A 5 -10.61 -17.12 -2.55
N SER A 6 -10.00 -18.30 -2.52
CA SER A 6 -10.69 -19.56 -2.78
C SER A 6 -11.88 -19.77 -1.86
N ASP A 7 -11.79 -19.37 -0.59
CA ASP A 7 -12.85 -19.57 0.39
C ASP A 7 -14.10 -18.77 -0.01
N LEU A 8 -13.89 -17.54 -0.50
CA LEU A 8 -14.95 -16.68 -1.03
C LEU A 8 -15.58 -17.27 -2.31
N ILE A 9 -14.75 -17.75 -3.24
CA ILE A 9 -15.23 -18.34 -4.50
C ILE A 9 -16.02 -19.62 -4.22
N ASN A 10 -15.53 -20.45 -3.30
CA ASN A 10 -16.16 -21.71 -2.91
C ASN A 10 -17.53 -21.45 -2.27
N ASP A 11 -17.62 -20.45 -1.39
CA ASP A 11 -18.89 -20.07 -0.75
C ASP A 11 -19.91 -19.48 -1.73
N ILE A 12 -19.49 -18.61 -2.65
CA ILE A 12 -20.40 -17.97 -3.62
C ILE A 12 -20.88 -18.97 -4.68
N PHE A 13 -19.99 -19.82 -5.20
CA PHE A 13 -20.29 -20.67 -6.36
C PHE A 13 -20.48 -22.15 -6.02
N GLY A 14 -20.35 -22.55 -4.74
CA GLY A 14 -20.43 -23.95 -4.32
C GLY A 14 -19.31 -24.82 -4.90
N THR A 15 -18.12 -24.25 -5.08
CA THR A 15 -16.96 -24.95 -5.67
C THR A 15 -15.98 -25.42 -4.59
N HIS A 16 -14.98 -26.23 -4.98
CA HIS A 16 -13.94 -26.74 -4.07
C HIS A 16 -12.53 -26.46 -4.62
N ILE A 17 -12.32 -25.23 -5.08
CA ILE A 17 -11.04 -24.80 -5.63
C ILE A 17 -10.10 -24.44 -4.46
N GLN A 18 -8.83 -24.83 -4.54
CA GLN A 18 -7.80 -24.45 -3.58
C GLN A 18 -6.78 -23.52 -4.24
N LEU A 19 -6.86 -22.22 -3.93
CA LEU A 19 -5.92 -21.21 -4.43
C LEU A 19 -5.06 -20.69 -3.27
N PRO A 20 -3.73 -20.56 -3.45
CA PRO A 20 -2.79 -20.06 -2.44
C PRO A 20 -2.83 -18.53 -2.31
N ILE A 21 -3.97 -17.90 -2.55
CA ILE A 21 -4.10 -16.44 -2.62
C ILE A 21 -4.81 -15.95 -1.37
N GLN A 22 -4.03 -15.34 -0.49
CA GLN A 22 -4.55 -14.70 0.72
C GLN A 22 -5.37 -13.47 0.35
N SER A 23 -6.57 -13.33 0.91
CA SER A 23 -7.51 -12.26 0.57
C SER A 23 -6.96 -10.89 0.90
N TYR A 24 -6.34 -10.73 2.07
CA TYR A 24 -5.67 -9.49 2.46
C TYR A 24 -4.56 -9.11 1.46
N GLY A 25 -3.66 -10.04 1.15
CA GLY A 25 -2.56 -9.80 0.22
C GLY A 25 -3.03 -9.44 -1.20
N MET A 26 -4.09 -10.09 -1.68
CA MET A 26 -4.70 -9.75 -2.98
C MET A 26 -5.29 -8.35 -2.97
N MET A 27 -6.05 -7.98 -1.93
CA MET A 27 -6.62 -6.63 -1.83
C MET A 27 -5.55 -5.56 -1.71
N MET A 28 -4.44 -5.83 -1.01
CA MET A 28 -3.28 -4.94 -0.98
C MET A 28 -2.67 -4.77 -2.37
N ALA A 29 -2.49 -5.85 -3.14
CA ALA A 29 -2.00 -5.76 -4.52
C ALA A 29 -2.94 -4.92 -5.42
N ILE A 30 -4.26 -5.12 -5.27
CA ILE A 30 -5.28 -4.32 -5.98
C ILE A 30 -5.19 -2.85 -5.56
N ALA A 31 -4.96 -2.55 -4.28
CA ALA A 31 -4.79 -1.18 -3.79
C ALA A 31 -3.62 -0.47 -4.48
N PHE A 32 -2.47 -1.16 -4.67
CA PHE A 32 -1.33 -0.63 -5.44
C PHE A 32 -1.68 -0.37 -6.90
N VAL A 33 -2.39 -1.30 -7.55
CA VAL A 33 -2.83 -1.14 -8.94
C VAL A 33 -3.76 0.06 -9.08
N VAL A 34 -4.77 0.16 -8.22
CA VAL A 34 -5.73 1.26 -8.21
C VAL A 34 -5.02 2.59 -7.94
N ALA A 35 -4.12 2.66 -6.96
CA ALA A 35 -3.30 3.84 -6.70
C ALA A 35 -2.51 4.28 -7.95
N GLY A 36 -1.90 3.32 -8.64
CA GLY A 36 -1.17 3.55 -9.89
C GLY A 36 -2.04 4.10 -11.00
N LEU A 37 -3.23 3.52 -11.21
CA LEU A 37 -4.16 3.97 -12.24
C LEU A 37 -4.63 5.41 -11.98
N ILE A 38 -4.98 5.73 -10.74
CA ILE A 38 -5.41 7.08 -10.34
C ILE A 38 -4.26 8.09 -10.47
N LEU A 39 -3.06 7.75 -9.98
CA LEU A 39 -1.88 8.59 -10.11
C LEU A 39 -1.50 8.83 -11.58
N ASN A 40 -1.49 7.77 -12.41
CA ASN A 40 -1.22 7.88 -13.84
C ASN A 40 -2.20 8.82 -14.53
N SER A 41 -3.50 8.68 -14.21
CA SER A 41 -4.55 9.54 -14.73
C SER A 41 -4.33 11.01 -14.36
N GLU A 42 -3.97 11.30 -13.10
CA GLU A 42 -3.73 12.67 -12.65
C GLU A 42 -2.45 13.27 -13.23
N LEU A 43 -1.37 12.50 -13.38
CA LEU A 43 -0.15 12.95 -14.05
C LEU A 43 -0.42 13.27 -15.52
N LYS A 44 -1.16 12.41 -16.24
CA LYS A 44 -1.63 12.69 -17.62
C LYS A 44 -2.52 13.92 -17.71
N ARG A 45 -3.34 14.19 -16.70
CA ARG A 45 -4.20 15.38 -16.67
C ARG A 45 -3.35 16.65 -16.48
N LYS A 46 -2.49 16.68 -15.46
CA LYS A 46 -1.62 17.82 -15.17
C LYS A 46 -0.65 18.12 -16.32
N GLU A 47 -0.22 17.10 -17.05
CA GLU A 47 0.55 17.25 -18.28
C GLU A 47 -0.28 17.88 -19.42
N ARG A 48 -1.52 17.42 -19.66
CA ARG A 48 -2.43 18.01 -20.65
C ARG A 48 -2.74 19.48 -20.35
N GLU A 49 -2.82 19.83 -19.07
CA GLU A 49 -3.02 21.21 -18.59
C GLU A 49 -1.73 22.05 -18.62
N ARG A 50 -0.61 21.50 -19.09
CA ARG A 50 0.72 22.13 -19.15
C ARG A 50 1.26 22.58 -17.79
N ILE A 51 0.74 22.01 -16.70
CA ILE A 51 1.22 22.23 -15.32
C ILE A 51 2.54 21.48 -15.12
N LEU A 52 2.60 20.23 -15.58
CA LEU A 52 3.82 19.42 -15.59
C LEU A 52 4.35 19.32 -17.02
N LYS A 53 5.68 19.37 -17.16
CA LYS A 53 6.35 19.28 -18.46
C LYS A 53 7.16 17.98 -18.54
N PRO A 54 7.36 17.41 -19.74
CA PRO A 54 8.30 16.32 -19.94
C PRO A 54 9.71 16.74 -19.54
N HIS A 55 10.46 15.81 -18.96
CA HIS A 55 11.85 16.03 -18.57
C HIS A 55 12.79 15.42 -19.62
N SER A 56 13.64 16.23 -20.22
CA SER A 56 14.57 15.78 -21.28
C SER A 56 15.80 15.11 -20.66
N LYS A 57 15.95 13.80 -20.89
CA LYS A 57 17.12 13.04 -20.44
C LYS A 57 18.02 12.69 -21.63
N LYS A 58 19.33 12.96 -21.48
CA LYS A 58 20.35 12.53 -22.43
C LYS A 58 20.61 11.03 -22.23
N ILE A 59 20.26 10.20 -23.22
CA ILE A 59 20.53 8.76 -23.22
C ILE A 59 21.56 8.46 -24.31
N ILE A 60 22.58 7.66 -23.98
CA ILE A 60 23.58 7.19 -24.93
C ILE A 60 23.10 5.82 -25.44
N GLU A 61 22.63 5.76 -26.68
CA GLU A 61 22.22 4.52 -27.33
C GLU A 61 23.42 3.83 -28.00
N GLY A 62 23.44 2.49 -27.96
CA GLY A 62 24.43 1.67 -28.64
C GLY A 62 25.63 1.20 -27.80
N LEU A 63 25.62 1.42 -26.48
CA LEU A 63 26.63 0.84 -25.58
C LEU A 63 26.46 -0.68 -25.45
N PRO A 64 27.57 -1.45 -25.36
CA PRO A 64 27.50 -2.88 -25.04
C PRO A 64 26.90 -3.09 -23.65
N ALA A 65 26.35 -4.29 -23.41
CA ALA A 65 25.90 -4.67 -22.07
C ALA A 65 27.07 -4.58 -21.09
N THR A 66 26.89 -3.85 -20.00
CA THR A 66 27.90 -3.83 -18.93
C THR A 66 27.88 -5.16 -18.18
N PRO A 67 29.02 -5.64 -17.65
CA PRO A 67 29.04 -6.86 -16.83
C PRO A 67 28.05 -6.77 -15.66
N PHE A 68 27.86 -5.58 -15.09
CA PHE A 68 26.90 -5.33 -14.04
C PHE A 68 25.44 -5.49 -14.51
N GLU A 69 25.07 -5.00 -15.69
CA GLU A 69 23.72 -5.19 -16.25
C GLU A 69 23.40 -6.67 -16.48
N ILE A 70 24.36 -7.43 -17.01
CA ILE A 70 24.20 -8.87 -17.25
C ILE A 70 24.09 -9.61 -15.91
N ALA A 71 25.00 -9.34 -14.98
CA ALA A 71 25.02 -9.99 -13.67
C ALA A 71 23.76 -9.69 -12.86
N SER A 72 23.32 -8.43 -12.82
CA SER A 72 22.11 -8.02 -12.08
C SER A 72 20.83 -8.60 -12.69
N SER A 73 20.70 -8.59 -14.02
CA SER A 73 19.59 -9.25 -14.71
C SER A 73 19.55 -10.75 -14.40
N GLY A 74 20.71 -11.42 -14.52
CA GLY A 74 20.84 -12.84 -14.22
C GLY A 74 20.53 -13.18 -12.76
N PHE A 75 21.01 -12.37 -11.81
CA PHE A 75 20.80 -12.56 -10.38
C PHE A 75 19.33 -12.38 -9.97
N ILE A 76 18.67 -11.31 -10.44
CA ILE A 76 17.24 -11.08 -10.18
C ILE A 76 16.41 -12.23 -10.75
N ALA A 77 16.69 -12.62 -12.00
CA ALA A 77 16.01 -13.73 -12.65
C ALA A 77 16.31 -15.08 -11.98
N PHE A 78 17.51 -15.27 -11.42
CA PHE A 78 17.85 -16.43 -10.61
C PHE A 78 16.98 -16.52 -9.37
N ILE A 79 16.85 -15.44 -8.59
CA ILE A 79 16.01 -15.42 -7.38
C ILE A 79 14.55 -15.73 -7.73
N LEU A 80 14.04 -15.11 -8.80
CA LEU A 80 12.68 -15.35 -9.26
C LEU A 80 12.48 -16.79 -9.73
N GLY A 81 13.39 -17.33 -10.54
CA GLY A 81 13.35 -18.72 -10.99
C GLY A 81 13.46 -19.71 -9.85
N PHE A 82 14.35 -19.45 -8.89
CA PHE A 82 14.55 -20.25 -7.69
C PHE A 82 13.25 -20.38 -6.88
N LYS A 83 12.55 -19.26 -6.67
CA LYS A 83 11.30 -19.24 -5.93
C LYS A 83 10.12 -19.77 -6.74
N ILE A 84 9.89 -19.27 -7.95
CA ILE A 84 8.70 -19.63 -8.74
C ILE A 84 8.72 -21.11 -9.11
N ILE A 85 9.84 -21.64 -9.59
CA ILE A 85 9.95 -23.06 -9.94
C ILE A 85 9.91 -23.91 -8.65
N GLY A 86 10.49 -23.43 -7.55
CA GLY A 86 10.32 -24.04 -6.24
C GLY A 86 8.86 -24.17 -5.83
N ILE A 87 8.07 -23.09 -5.94
CA ILE A 87 6.64 -23.06 -5.61
C ILE A 87 5.87 -24.06 -6.46
N ILE A 88 6.20 -24.20 -7.75
CA ILE A 88 5.54 -25.18 -8.63
C ILE A 88 5.82 -26.61 -8.16
N LEU A 89 7.05 -26.90 -7.72
CA LEU A 89 7.46 -28.23 -7.26
C LEU A 89 6.90 -28.57 -5.87
N ASP A 90 6.91 -27.61 -4.94
CA ASP A 90 6.44 -27.75 -3.55
C ASP A 90 5.07 -27.08 -3.32
N TYR A 91 4.17 -27.17 -4.31
CA TYR A 91 2.94 -26.39 -4.35
C TYR A 91 2.05 -26.57 -3.10
N LYS A 92 1.91 -27.81 -2.60
CA LYS A 92 1.10 -28.08 -1.41
C LYS A 92 1.61 -27.32 -0.18
N PHE A 93 2.92 -27.39 0.08
CA PHE A 93 3.52 -26.67 1.20
C PHE A 93 3.36 -25.15 1.06
N PHE A 94 3.50 -24.61 -0.16
CA PHE A 94 3.28 -23.19 -0.43
C PHE A 94 1.83 -22.74 -0.21
N VAL A 95 0.84 -23.56 -0.57
CA VAL A 95 -0.59 -23.26 -0.36
C VAL A 95 -0.94 -23.14 1.12
N ASP A 96 -0.30 -23.94 1.96
CA ASP A 96 -0.53 -23.95 3.39
C ASP A 96 0.28 -22.85 4.09
N ASN A 97 1.54 -22.64 3.68
CA ASN A 97 2.48 -21.72 4.35
C ASN A 97 3.20 -20.79 3.35
N PRO A 98 2.48 -19.88 2.65
CA PRO A 98 3.06 -19.08 1.59
C PRO A 98 4.14 -18.11 2.10
N GLN A 99 3.91 -17.48 3.26
CA GLN A 99 4.86 -16.54 3.86
C GLN A 99 6.16 -17.23 4.28
N GLU A 100 6.05 -18.38 4.96
CA GLU A 100 7.19 -19.18 5.40
C GLU A 100 8.03 -19.65 4.19
N TYR A 101 7.37 -20.12 3.13
CA TYR A 101 8.07 -20.58 1.93
C TYR A 101 8.85 -19.45 1.24
N ILE A 102 8.22 -18.28 1.07
CA ILE A 102 8.87 -17.12 0.43
C ILE A 102 10.14 -16.72 1.21
N LEU A 103 10.08 -16.77 2.54
CA LEU A 103 11.20 -16.41 3.42
C LEU A 103 12.26 -17.49 3.61
N SER A 104 11.89 -18.75 3.48
CA SER A 104 12.81 -19.85 3.68
C SER A 104 13.88 -19.91 2.59
N TRP A 105 14.94 -20.70 2.82
CA TRP A 105 15.88 -21.07 1.76
C TRP A 105 15.35 -22.21 0.87
N LYS A 106 14.06 -22.55 0.95
CA LYS A 106 13.43 -23.52 0.04
C LYS A 106 13.21 -22.87 -1.32
N GLY A 107 13.48 -23.66 -2.36
CA GLY A 107 13.34 -23.28 -3.76
C GLY A 107 14.05 -24.28 -4.68
N SER A 108 14.02 -24.01 -5.98
CA SER A 108 14.63 -24.83 -7.00
C SER A 108 15.94 -24.22 -7.49
N TRP A 109 17.08 -24.76 -7.04
CA TRP A 109 18.40 -24.33 -7.53
C TRP A 109 18.52 -24.45 -9.05
N LEU A 110 18.04 -25.56 -9.62
CA LEU A 110 18.01 -25.77 -11.07
C LEU A 110 17.12 -24.72 -11.76
N GLY A 111 15.95 -24.43 -11.20
CA GLY A 111 15.07 -23.39 -11.73
C GLY A 111 15.72 -22.01 -11.72
N GLY A 112 16.40 -21.65 -10.63
CA GLY A 112 17.16 -20.41 -10.54
C GLY A 112 18.27 -20.32 -11.59
N ILE A 113 19.09 -21.36 -11.73
CA ILE A 113 20.21 -21.39 -12.69
C ILE A 113 19.69 -21.24 -14.13
N LEU A 114 18.64 -21.97 -14.50
CA LEU A 114 18.09 -21.93 -15.86
C LEU A 114 17.51 -20.56 -16.21
N VAL A 115 16.66 -20.01 -15.34
CA VAL A 115 16.01 -18.71 -15.57
C VAL A 115 17.03 -17.57 -15.50
N GLY A 116 17.96 -17.62 -14.55
CA GLY A 116 19.04 -16.66 -14.41
C GLY A 116 19.99 -16.66 -15.61
N GLY A 117 20.44 -17.84 -16.04
CA GLY A 117 21.30 -18.01 -17.20
C GLY A 117 20.62 -17.53 -18.49
N PHE A 118 19.35 -17.88 -18.68
CA PHE A 118 18.55 -17.40 -19.83
C PHE A 118 18.43 -15.88 -19.83
N SER A 119 18.14 -15.25 -18.69
CA SER A 119 18.02 -13.79 -18.59
C SER A 119 19.35 -13.07 -18.86
N ALA A 120 20.46 -13.57 -18.29
CA ALA A 120 21.78 -13.03 -18.54
C ALA A 120 22.15 -13.11 -20.02
N TYR A 121 21.93 -14.28 -20.64
CA TYR A 121 22.14 -14.47 -22.08
C TYR A 121 21.25 -13.55 -22.92
N TYR A 122 19.96 -13.43 -22.59
CA TYR A 122 19.02 -12.58 -23.31
C TYR A 122 19.42 -11.10 -23.23
N THR A 123 19.82 -10.61 -22.06
CA THR A 123 20.27 -9.23 -21.85
C THR A 123 21.55 -8.95 -22.65
N TRP A 124 22.52 -9.86 -22.61
CA TRP A 124 23.72 -9.77 -23.44
C TRP A 124 23.38 -9.75 -24.94
N HIS A 125 22.59 -10.70 -25.41
CA HIS A 125 22.22 -10.85 -26.83
C HIS A 125 21.43 -9.65 -27.37
N SER A 126 20.47 -9.15 -26.58
CA SER A 126 19.63 -8.00 -26.95
C SER A 126 20.45 -6.72 -27.09
N LYS A 127 21.44 -6.52 -26.22
CA LYS A 127 22.34 -5.36 -26.25
C LYS A 127 23.39 -5.49 -27.35
N GLU A 128 23.93 -6.68 -27.59
CA GLU A 128 24.87 -6.90 -28.69
C GLU A 128 24.18 -6.68 -30.05
N LYS A 129 22.92 -7.10 -30.21
CA LYS A 129 22.10 -6.79 -31.40
C LYS A 129 21.82 -5.30 -31.60
N LYS A 130 21.74 -4.51 -30.51
CA LYS A 130 21.47 -3.06 -30.55
C LYS A 130 22.74 -2.21 -30.48
N LYS A 131 23.90 -2.85 -30.50
CA LYS A 131 25.20 -2.18 -30.48
C LYS A 131 25.38 -1.40 -31.78
N LEU A 132 25.62 -0.10 -31.65
CA LEU A 132 25.93 0.76 -32.78
C LEU A 132 27.44 0.94 -32.86
N SER A 133 27.97 1.04 -34.08
CA SER A 133 29.41 1.26 -34.33
C SER A 133 29.93 2.58 -33.76
N LYS A 134 29.04 3.57 -33.54
CA LYS A 134 29.30 4.79 -32.78
C LYS A 134 28.10 5.07 -31.86
N PRO A 135 28.31 5.23 -30.54
CA PRO A 135 27.22 5.55 -29.63
C PRO A 135 26.55 6.86 -30.03
N LYS A 136 25.24 6.85 -30.21
CA LYS A 136 24.47 8.06 -30.54
C LYS A 136 23.84 8.61 -29.27
N THR A 137 24.05 9.91 -29.05
CA THR A 137 23.32 10.62 -28.02
C THR A 137 21.92 10.92 -28.53
N LYS A 138 20.89 10.42 -27.85
CA LYS A 138 19.49 10.79 -28.10
C LYS A 138 18.94 11.51 -26.87
N PHE A 139 18.30 12.65 -27.10
CA PHE A 139 17.46 13.26 -26.08
C PHE A 139 16.12 12.53 -26.08
N VAL A 140 15.80 11.89 -24.97
CA VAL A 140 14.51 11.23 -24.77
C VAL A 140 13.73 12.08 -23.77
N GLU A 141 12.54 12.50 -24.18
CA GLU A 141 11.59 13.16 -23.28
C GLU A 141 10.91 12.09 -22.44
N ILE A 142 11.04 12.23 -21.12
CA ILE A 142 10.36 11.35 -20.16
C ILE A 142 9.10 12.07 -19.71
N HIS A 143 7.95 11.49 -20.01
CA HIS A 143 6.68 12.09 -19.63
C HIS A 143 6.38 11.80 -18.15
N PRO A 144 5.80 12.74 -17.37
CA PRO A 144 5.53 12.54 -15.95
C PRO A 144 4.72 11.26 -15.66
N HIS A 145 3.75 10.94 -16.52
CA HIS A 145 2.92 9.75 -16.33
C HIS A 145 3.68 8.42 -16.52
N GLU A 146 4.78 8.41 -17.28
CA GLU A 146 5.65 7.23 -17.42
C GLU A 146 6.38 6.89 -16.12
N LEU A 147 6.57 7.88 -15.24
CA LEU A 147 7.20 7.71 -13.94
C LEU A 147 6.30 6.99 -12.93
N THR A 148 5.01 6.77 -13.22
CA THR A 148 4.04 6.23 -12.26
C THR A 148 4.51 4.91 -11.63
N LEU A 149 4.94 3.96 -12.46
CA LEU A 149 5.40 2.65 -11.96
C LEU A 149 6.67 2.79 -11.13
N ASN A 150 7.58 3.68 -11.52
CA ASN A 150 8.79 3.93 -10.75
C ASN A 150 8.47 4.59 -9.40
N ILE A 151 7.50 5.51 -9.36
CA ILE A 151 7.03 6.14 -8.12
C ILE A 151 6.44 5.09 -7.19
N LEU A 152 5.57 4.21 -7.71
CA LEU A 152 5.00 3.11 -6.93
C LEU A 152 6.09 2.15 -6.41
N PHE A 153 7.06 1.81 -7.25
CA PHE A 153 8.17 0.94 -6.86
C PHE A 153 9.03 1.57 -5.76
N VAL A 154 9.39 2.84 -5.91
CA VAL A 154 10.13 3.60 -4.87
C VAL A 154 9.31 3.65 -3.58
N ALA A 155 8.01 3.94 -3.65
CA ALA A 155 7.14 3.97 -2.49
C ALA A 155 7.06 2.60 -1.79
N ALA A 156 6.93 1.50 -2.54
CA ALA A 156 6.86 0.15 -2.01
C ALA A 156 8.18 -0.27 -1.33
N VAL A 157 9.31 -0.07 -2.01
CA VAL A 157 10.63 -0.46 -1.50
C VAL A 157 11.00 0.33 -0.25
N PHE A 158 10.96 1.66 -0.33
CA PHE A 158 11.34 2.51 0.80
C PHE A 158 10.29 2.51 1.91
N GLY A 159 9.02 2.25 1.58
CA GLY A 159 7.97 2.03 2.57
C GLY A 159 8.18 0.74 3.35
N LEU A 160 8.54 -0.37 2.69
CA LEU A 160 8.84 -1.62 3.40
C LEU A 160 10.11 -1.49 4.25
N ILE A 161 11.18 -0.89 3.70
CA ILE A 161 12.41 -0.63 4.45
C ILE A 161 12.12 0.26 5.66
N GLY A 162 11.36 1.33 5.48
CA GLY A 162 11.02 2.26 6.56
C GLY A 162 10.20 1.60 7.65
N ALA A 163 9.21 0.77 7.27
CA ALA A 163 8.38 0.06 8.22
C ALA A 163 9.20 -0.90 9.07
N LYS A 164 10.18 -1.59 8.47
CA LYS A 164 11.04 -2.51 9.19
C LYS A 164 12.04 -1.80 10.09
N LEU A 165 12.66 -0.72 9.61
CA LEU A 165 13.61 0.06 10.41
C LEU A 165 12.97 0.68 11.65
N PHE A 166 11.75 1.20 11.54
CA PHE A 166 11.06 1.76 12.71
C PHE A 166 10.64 0.67 13.70
N ASP A 167 10.17 -0.48 13.22
CA ASP A 167 9.84 -1.62 14.08
C ASP A 167 11.07 -2.06 14.90
N MET A 168 12.25 -2.12 14.25
CA MET A 168 13.52 -2.40 14.92
C MET A 168 13.92 -1.34 15.94
N MET A 169 13.55 -0.07 15.71
CA MET A 169 13.80 1.03 16.65
C MET A 169 12.83 1.01 17.84
N GLU A 170 11.61 0.54 17.65
CA GLU A 170 10.61 0.37 18.71
C GLU A 170 10.94 -0.85 19.59
N HIS A 171 11.51 -1.92 19.00
CA HIS A 171 11.85 -3.17 19.68
C HIS A 171 13.37 -3.44 19.74
N LEU A 172 14.15 -2.46 20.21
CA LEU A 172 15.61 -2.57 20.28
C LEU A 172 16.08 -3.77 21.12
N ASP A 173 15.36 -4.13 22.18
CA ASP A 173 15.71 -5.26 23.04
C ASP A 173 15.63 -6.62 22.31
N GLU A 174 14.67 -6.79 21.40
CA GLU A 174 14.55 -7.99 20.56
C GLU A 174 15.64 -8.01 19.48
N LEU A 175 15.96 -6.85 18.91
CA LEU A 175 17.04 -6.69 17.94
C LEU A 175 18.41 -7.10 18.52
N PHE A 176 18.70 -6.75 19.77
CA PHE A 176 19.97 -7.13 20.41
C PHE A 176 20.05 -8.62 20.74
N ARG A 177 18.92 -9.31 20.88
CA ARG A 177 18.86 -10.76 21.16
C ARG A 177 18.97 -11.60 19.89
N ASP A 178 18.23 -11.25 18.84
CA ASP A 178 18.27 -11.93 17.55
C ASP A 178 18.25 -10.94 16.38
N PRO A 179 19.41 -10.40 15.99
CA PRO A 179 19.49 -9.38 14.96
C PRO A 179 19.09 -9.91 13.58
N LEU A 180 19.43 -11.16 13.24
CA LEU A 180 19.12 -11.73 11.93
C LEU A 180 17.65 -12.17 11.84
N GLY A 181 17.11 -12.80 12.88
CA GLY A 181 15.70 -13.18 12.92
C GLY A 181 14.78 -11.97 12.89
N THR A 182 15.13 -10.91 13.62
CA THR A 182 14.37 -9.65 13.61
C THR A 182 14.43 -8.95 12.27
N LEU A 183 15.59 -8.92 11.59
CA LEU A 183 15.74 -8.27 10.27
C LEU A 183 14.94 -8.94 9.15
N PHE A 184 14.91 -10.27 9.13
CA PHE A 184 14.29 -11.04 8.04
C PHE A 184 12.87 -11.52 8.35
N SER A 185 12.33 -11.23 9.54
CA SER A 185 10.93 -11.52 9.84
C SER A 185 9.99 -10.54 9.11
N PHE A 186 8.91 -11.07 8.51
CA PHE A 186 7.81 -10.24 7.97
C PHE A 186 6.82 -9.79 9.06
N SER A 187 7.01 -10.26 10.30
CA SER A 187 6.33 -9.70 11.46
C SER A 187 7.02 -8.40 11.88
N GLY A 188 6.28 -7.51 12.55
CA GLY A 188 6.81 -6.21 12.99
C GLY A 188 7.05 -5.26 11.82
N LEU A 189 5.96 -4.69 11.28
CA LEU A 189 6.04 -3.64 10.27
C LEU A 189 5.39 -2.38 10.82
N ALA A 190 6.21 -1.44 11.27
CA ALA A 190 5.74 -0.19 11.83
C ALA A 190 5.19 0.73 10.72
N PHE A 191 3.88 0.99 10.77
CA PHE A 191 3.20 1.80 9.75
C PHE A 191 3.84 3.18 9.54
N TYR A 192 4.20 3.87 10.63
CA TYR A 192 4.76 5.22 10.57
C TYR A 192 6.11 5.28 9.87
N GLY A 193 6.99 4.31 10.10
CA GLY A 193 8.27 4.25 9.42
C GLY A 193 8.12 4.09 7.92
N GLY A 194 7.17 3.26 7.49
CA GLY A 194 6.89 3.07 6.07
C GLY A 194 6.30 4.31 5.41
N LEU A 195 5.38 4.99 6.08
CA LEU A 195 4.80 6.23 5.60
C LEU A 195 5.86 7.34 5.44
N ILE A 196 6.69 7.55 6.46
CA ILE A 196 7.69 8.63 6.49
C ILE A 196 8.77 8.38 5.43
N LEU A 197 9.42 7.21 5.46
CA LEU A 197 10.53 6.93 4.55
C LEU A 197 10.05 6.78 3.10
N GLY A 198 8.89 6.15 2.89
CA GLY A 198 8.26 6.05 1.58
C GLY A 198 7.93 7.43 0.99
N ALA A 199 7.32 8.33 1.78
CA ALA A 199 7.01 9.68 1.33
C ALA A 199 8.28 10.47 0.98
N ILE A 200 9.31 10.46 1.85
CA ILE A 200 10.58 11.15 1.60
C ILE A 200 11.23 10.63 0.31
N ALA A 201 11.29 9.31 0.12
CA ALA A 201 11.89 8.71 -1.07
C ALA A 201 11.16 9.11 -2.36
N VAL A 202 9.82 9.13 -2.36
CA VAL A 202 9.03 9.59 -3.50
C VAL A 202 9.30 11.07 -3.79
N ILE A 203 9.33 11.93 -2.78
CA ILE A 203 9.59 13.38 -2.95
C ILE A 203 10.97 13.61 -3.56
N LEU A 204 12.00 12.94 -3.04
CA LEU A 204 13.36 13.04 -3.58
C LEU A 204 13.46 12.51 -5.01
N TYR A 205 12.76 11.40 -5.30
CA TYR A 205 12.72 10.81 -6.63
C TYR A 205 12.04 11.72 -7.64
N THR A 206 10.87 12.28 -7.34
CA THR A 206 10.14 13.15 -8.27
C THR A 206 10.82 14.51 -8.46
N LYS A 207 11.54 15.00 -7.44
CA LYS A 207 12.35 16.22 -7.55
C LYS A 207 13.44 16.10 -8.61
N LYS A 208 13.98 14.90 -8.87
CA LYS A 208 14.95 14.64 -9.95
C LYS A 208 14.38 14.90 -11.35
N TYR A 209 13.06 14.89 -11.50
CA TYR A 209 12.35 15.12 -12.77
C TYR A 209 11.62 16.46 -12.80
N ASP A 210 12.05 17.42 -11.97
CA ASP A 210 11.46 18.77 -11.88
C ASP A 210 9.96 18.79 -11.52
N ILE A 211 9.46 17.71 -10.90
CA ILE A 211 8.08 17.66 -10.39
C ILE A 211 8.09 18.20 -8.96
N ALA A 212 7.50 19.39 -8.78
CA ALA A 212 7.36 20.03 -7.48
C ALA A 212 6.46 19.21 -6.53
N PHE A 213 6.76 19.29 -5.22
CA PHE A 213 6.07 18.55 -4.16
C PHE A 213 4.55 18.74 -4.20
N GLU A 214 4.09 19.99 -4.39
CA GLU A 214 2.68 20.35 -4.39
C GLU A 214 1.90 19.61 -5.49
N HIS A 215 2.52 19.41 -6.65
CA HIS A 215 1.88 18.74 -7.77
C HIS A 215 1.82 17.23 -7.60
N ILE A 216 2.88 16.61 -7.07
CA ILE A 216 2.87 15.18 -6.79
C ILE A 216 1.94 14.86 -5.62
N ALA A 217 1.93 15.68 -4.57
CA ALA A 217 1.07 15.52 -3.41
C ALA A 217 -0.42 15.62 -3.80
N ASP A 218 -0.81 16.60 -4.62
CA ASP A 218 -2.18 16.68 -5.14
C ASP A 218 -2.54 15.47 -6.02
N ALA A 219 -1.60 14.97 -6.82
CA ALA A 219 -1.86 13.82 -7.70
C ALA A 219 -2.01 12.51 -6.92
N THR A 220 -1.30 12.36 -5.79
CA THR A 220 -1.36 11.16 -4.94
C THR A 220 -2.51 11.21 -3.93
N ALA A 221 -2.99 12.38 -3.52
CA ALA A 221 -4.09 12.54 -2.56
C ALA A 221 -5.32 11.63 -2.82
N PRO A 222 -5.98 11.67 -4.00
CA PRO A 222 -7.10 10.76 -4.28
C PRO A 222 -6.65 9.30 -4.40
N ALA A 223 -5.44 9.04 -4.90
CA ALA A 223 -4.91 7.69 -5.04
C ALA A 223 -4.71 7.01 -3.68
N LEU A 224 -4.16 7.73 -2.69
CA LEU A 224 -3.95 7.25 -1.32
C LEU A 224 -5.28 6.94 -0.62
N MET A 225 -6.25 7.85 -0.72
CA MET A 225 -7.56 7.67 -0.10
C MET A 225 -8.29 6.42 -0.62
N LEU A 226 -8.28 6.22 -1.95
CA LEU A 226 -8.90 5.04 -2.54
C LEU A 226 -8.11 3.75 -2.25
N ALA A 227 -6.78 3.81 -2.29
CA ALA A 227 -5.94 2.67 -1.95
C ALA A 227 -6.18 2.20 -0.51
N TYR A 228 -6.35 3.13 0.43
CA TYR A 228 -6.69 2.81 1.80
C TYR A 228 -8.06 2.13 1.90
N ALA A 229 -9.08 2.65 1.21
CA ALA A 229 -10.41 2.02 1.16
C ALA A 229 -10.34 0.57 0.65
N VAL A 230 -9.58 0.34 -0.43
CA VAL A 230 -9.36 -1.01 -1.00
C VAL A 230 -8.59 -1.91 -0.03
N GLY A 231 -7.58 -1.39 0.67
CA GLY A 231 -6.85 -2.14 1.70
C GLY A 231 -7.76 -2.57 2.86
N ARG A 232 -8.70 -1.72 3.27
CA ARG A 232 -9.67 -2.02 4.34
C ARG A 232 -10.69 -3.09 3.97
N ILE A 233 -11.01 -3.25 2.69
CA ILE A 233 -11.75 -4.42 2.20
C ILE A 233 -10.94 -5.70 2.48
N GLY A 234 -9.61 -5.66 2.31
CA GLY A 234 -8.72 -6.77 2.66
C GLY A 234 -8.84 -7.18 4.12
N CYS A 235 -8.81 -6.20 5.03
CA CYS A 235 -9.01 -6.42 6.46
C CYS A 235 -10.39 -7.03 6.75
N GLN A 236 -11.46 -6.52 6.10
CA GLN A 236 -12.82 -7.04 6.26
C GLN A 236 -12.95 -8.49 5.78
N LEU A 237 -12.33 -8.86 4.67
CA LEU A 237 -12.40 -10.21 4.11
C LEU A 237 -11.63 -11.22 4.96
N ALA A 238 -10.41 -10.86 5.40
CA ALA A 238 -9.55 -11.74 6.17
C ALA A 238 -10.00 -11.88 7.64
N GLY A 239 -10.62 -10.85 8.22
CA GLY A 239 -10.86 -10.77 9.66
C GLY A 239 -9.53 -10.75 10.41
N ASP A 240 -8.72 -9.73 10.17
CA ASP A 240 -7.34 -9.61 10.66
C ASP A 240 -7.21 -8.87 12.01
N GLY A 241 -8.30 -8.71 12.77
CA GLY A 241 -8.31 -7.97 14.03
C GLY A 241 -8.55 -6.46 13.89
N CYS A 242 -8.78 -5.94 12.67
CA CYS A 242 -9.07 -4.52 12.48
C CYS A 242 -10.50 -4.09 12.89
N TRP A 243 -11.26 -4.92 13.60
CA TRP A 243 -12.62 -4.65 14.04
C TRP A 243 -12.71 -3.73 15.27
N GLY A 244 -13.93 -3.30 15.59
CA GLY A 244 -14.22 -2.38 16.67
C GLY A 244 -14.51 -3.04 18.01
N ILE A 245 -14.94 -2.22 18.97
CA ILE A 245 -15.41 -2.69 20.28
C ILE A 245 -16.70 -3.53 20.15
N PRO A 246 -17.03 -4.36 21.16
CA PRO A 246 -18.31 -5.06 21.22
C PRO A 246 -19.51 -4.12 21.01
N ASN A 247 -20.41 -4.51 20.12
CA ASN A 247 -21.62 -3.76 19.80
C ASN A 247 -22.87 -4.55 20.19
N PRO A 248 -23.31 -4.44 21.46
CA PRO A 248 -24.56 -5.07 21.92
C PRO A 248 -25.80 -4.27 21.49
N ASN A 249 -25.63 -3.08 20.91
CA ASN A 249 -26.75 -2.19 20.63
C ASN A 249 -27.58 -2.72 19.45
N PRO A 250 -28.94 -2.69 19.55
CA PRO A 250 -29.78 -3.08 18.44
C PRO A 250 -29.58 -2.12 17.26
N LYS A 251 -29.64 -2.67 16.05
CA LYS A 251 -29.55 -1.87 14.83
C LYS A 251 -30.67 -0.82 14.79
N PRO A 252 -30.36 0.47 14.58
CA PRO A 252 -31.37 1.51 14.49
C PRO A 252 -32.42 1.22 13.42
N GLN A 253 -33.69 1.57 13.69
CA GLN A 253 -34.81 1.25 12.81
C GLN A 253 -34.69 1.87 11.41
N TRP A 254 -34.06 3.05 11.30
CA TRP A 254 -33.80 3.71 10.01
C TRP A 254 -32.74 2.97 9.15
N LEU A 255 -31.94 2.07 9.74
CA LEU A 255 -31.00 1.16 9.07
C LEU A 255 -31.59 -0.24 8.84
N SER A 256 -32.90 -0.43 9.04
CA SER A 256 -33.58 -1.72 8.89
C SER A 256 -33.40 -2.36 7.51
N PHE A 257 -33.29 -1.54 6.45
CA PHE A 257 -33.08 -1.98 5.07
C PHE A 257 -31.71 -2.62 4.81
N LEU A 258 -30.73 -2.42 5.71
CA LEU A 258 -29.39 -2.97 5.55
C LEU A 258 -29.23 -4.31 6.28
N PRO A 259 -28.32 -5.20 5.83
CA PRO A 259 -28.03 -6.44 6.54
C PRO A 259 -27.52 -6.21 7.97
N ASN A 260 -27.77 -7.16 8.88
CA ASN A 260 -27.33 -7.04 10.28
C ASN A 260 -25.80 -7.02 10.43
N TRP A 261 -25.08 -7.76 9.59
CA TRP A 261 -23.61 -7.80 9.58
C TRP A 261 -22.99 -6.43 9.26
N LEU A 262 -23.75 -5.50 8.68
CA LEU A 262 -23.29 -4.13 8.44
C LEU A 262 -23.24 -3.30 9.73
N TRP A 263 -23.99 -3.69 10.76
CA TRP A 263 -24.09 -2.98 12.05
C TRP A 263 -23.27 -3.65 13.15
N SER A 264 -23.39 -4.98 13.25
CA SER A 264 -22.73 -5.78 14.27
C SER A 264 -22.37 -7.15 13.68
N PHE A 265 -21.12 -7.57 13.84
CA PHE A 265 -20.60 -8.73 13.14
C PHE A 265 -19.58 -9.52 13.96
N ASN A 266 -19.60 -10.84 13.83
CA ASN A 266 -18.92 -11.78 14.73
C ASN A 266 -17.61 -12.33 14.13
N TYR A 267 -17.27 -11.95 12.90
CA TYR A 267 -16.06 -12.39 12.19
C TYR A 267 -15.76 -13.90 12.32
N PRO A 268 -16.68 -14.79 11.89
CA PRO A 268 -16.41 -16.23 11.90
C PRO A 268 -15.27 -16.55 10.95
N HIS A 269 -14.45 -17.55 11.25
CA HIS A 269 -13.29 -17.95 10.46
C HIS A 269 -12.20 -16.87 10.27
N ASN A 270 -12.02 -16.00 11.26
CA ASN A 270 -11.02 -14.94 11.20
C ASN A 270 -9.58 -15.51 11.13
N VAL A 271 -8.68 -14.80 10.42
CA VAL A 271 -7.31 -15.28 10.14
C VAL A 271 -6.44 -15.37 11.39
N ILE A 272 -6.77 -14.60 12.44
CA ILE A 272 -6.00 -14.55 13.69
C ILE A 272 -6.46 -15.58 14.75
N ASN A 273 -7.47 -16.40 14.43
CA ASN A 273 -8.04 -17.40 15.33
C ASN A 273 -8.53 -16.83 16.68
N GLU A 274 -9.06 -15.61 16.68
CA GLU A 274 -9.57 -14.95 17.88
C GLU A 274 -11.03 -15.36 18.18
N GLY A 275 -11.32 -15.57 19.47
CA GLY A 275 -12.66 -15.89 19.97
C GLY A 275 -12.81 -17.33 20.46
N ILE A 276 -13.99 -17.91 20.24
CA ILE A 276 -14.32 -19.29 20.65
C ILE A 276 -14.32 -20.23 19.44
N PRO A 277 -14.00 -21.53 19.63
CA PRO A 277 -14.03 -22.50 18.55
C PRO A 277 -15.46 -22.72 18.04
N ILE A 278 -15.61 -22.83 16.71
CA ILE A 278 -16.89 -23.10 16.05
C ILE A 278 -17.19 -24.60 16.18
N PRO A 279 -18.36 -25.00 16.73
CA PRO A 279 -18.72 -26.42 16.85
C PRO A 279 -18.70 -27.14 15.49
N GLY A 280 -17.96 -28.25 15.41
CA GLY A 280 -17.84 -29.04 14.18
C GLY A 280 -16.84 -28.50 13.14
N CYS A 281 -16.06 -27.46 13.48
CA CYS A 281 -14.96 -26.97 12.66
C CYS A 281 -13.62 -27.36 13.28
N GLU A 282 -12.77 -28.07 12.54
CA GLU A 282 -11.42 -28.43 12.94
C GLU A 282 -10.38 -27.84 11.98
N GLY A 283 -9.30 -27.27 12.52
CA GLY A 283 -8.21 -26.69 11.74
C GLY A 283 -8.01 -25.19 11.94
N GLN A 284 -7.20 -24.59 11.06
CA GLN A 284 -6.95 -23.15 11.06
C GLN A 284 -8.21 -22.38 10.65
N HIS A 285 -8.40 -21.19 11.23
CA HIS A 285 -9.53 -20.31 10.97
C HIS A 285 -10.87 -20.93 11.37
N CYS A 286 -10.92 -21.67 12.48
CA CYS A 286 -12.15 -22.27 13.04
C CYS A 286 -12.68 -21.53 14.28
N PHE A 287 -12.47 -20.22 14.35
CA PHE A 287 -12.85 -19.38 15.50
C PHE A 287 -13.85 -18.29 15.11
N VAL A 288 -14.66 -17.87 16.08
CA VAL A 288 -15.65 -16.80 15.95
C VAL A 288 -15.67 -15.94 17.21
N LEU A 289 -15.91 -14.64 17.07
CA LEU A 289 -16.02 -13.75 18.21
C LEU A 289 -17.30 -14.09 19.02
N PRO A 290 -17.20 -14.22 20.35
CA PRO A 290 -18.35 -14.56 21.20
C PRO A 290 -19.39 -13.44 21.25
N GLN A 291 -18.94 -12.18 21.13
CA GLN A 291 -19.80 -11.00 21.03
C GLN A 291 -19.60 -10.35 19.67
N PRO A 292 -20.67 -9.87 19.01
CA PRO A 292 -20.54 -9.18 17.75
C PRO A 292 -20.00 -7.77 18.00
N VAL A 293 -19.15 -7.30 17.08
CA VAL A 293 -18.40 -6.05 17.19
C VAL A 293 -18.77 -5.10 16.05
N PHE A 294 -18.44 -3.83 16.18
CA PHE A 294 -18.56 -2.89 15.06
C PHE A 294 -17.62 -3.31 13.91
N PRO A 295 -18.12 -3.46 12.67
CA PRO A 295 -17.28 -3.78 11.52
C PRO A 295 -16.54 -2.54 11.02
N THR A 296 -15.57 -2.05 11.79
CA THR A 296 -14.80 -0.84 11.47
C THR A 296 -14.11 -0.87 10.11
N PRO A 297 -13.50 -1.97 9.61
CA PRO A 297 -12.88 -1.95 8.29
C PRO A 297 -13.88 -1.66 7.16
N LEU A 298 -15.13 -2.11 7.32
CA LEU A 298 -16.21 -1.79 6.40
C LEU A 298 -16.58 -0.31 6.46
N TYR A 299 -16.69 0.27 7.66
CA TYR A 299 -16.97 1.69 7.82
C TYR A 299 -15.87 2.57 7.22
N GLU A 300 -14.61 2.23 7.47
CA GLU A 300 -13.44 2.88 6.87
C GLU A 300 -13.49 2.77 5.33
N THR A 301 -13.80 1.60 4.79
CA THR A 301 -13.96 1.40 3.34
C THR A 301 -15.00 2.36 2.74
N ILE A 302 -16.18 2.48 3.37
CA ILE A 302 -17.28 3.32 2.89
C ILE A 302 -16.90 4.79 2.96
N ILE A 303 -16.39 5.25 4.12
CA ILE A 303 -16.04 6.65 4.36
C ILE A 303 -14.88 7.07 3.45
N CYS A 304 -13.83 6.27 3.33
CA CYS A 304 -12.69 6.58 2.47
C CYS A 304 -13.08 6.54 0.98
N THR A 305 -14.00 5.67 0.57
CA THR A 305 -14.55 5.72 -0.79
C THR A 305 -15.33 7.02 -1.02
N LEU A 306 -16.16 7.46 -0.06
CA LEU A 306 -16.85 8.74 -0.13
C LEU A 306 -15.87 9.91 -0.22
N PHE A 307 -14.83 9.92 0.62
CA PHE A 307 -13.79 10.95 0.60
C PHE A 307 -12.99 10.95 -0.69
N PHE A 308 -12.70 9.78 -1.26
CA PHE A 308 -12.15 9.68 -2.60
C PHE A 308 -13.07 10.34 -3.63
N LEU A 309 -14.38 10.07 -3.62
CA LEU A 309 -15.33 10.68 -4.54
C LEU A 309 -15.40 12.21 -4.38
N ILE A 310 -15.33 12.72 -3.15
CA ILE A 310 -15.25 14.16 -2.86
C ILE A 310 -13.97 14.76 -3.45
N LEU A 311 -12.81 14.20 -3.12
CA LEU A 311 -11.50 14.64 -3.64
C LEU A 311 -11.50 14.57 -5.18
N TRP A 312 -12.02 13.49 -5.74
CA TRP A 312 -12.13 13.31 -7.18
C TRP A 312 -13.03 14.39 -7.79
N GLY A 313 -14.20 14.66 -7.22
CA GLY A 313 -15.14 15.67 -7.72
C GLY A 313 -14.58 17.09 -7.70
N ILE A 314 -13.80 17.45 -6.67
CA ILE A 314 -13.26 18.82 -6.51
C ILE A 314 -11.91 19.05 -7.20
N ARG A 315 -11.16 18.00 -7.56
CA ARG A 315 -9.79 18.11 -8.09
C ARG A 315 -9.61 19.04 -9.30
N LYS A 316 -10.66 19.19 -10.12
CA LYS A 316 -10.65 20.05 -11.32
C LYS A 316 -11.04 21.50 -11.00
N LYS A 317 -11.71 21.72 -9.86
CA LYS A 317 -12.14 23.06 -9.40
C LYS A 317 -11.04 23.77 -8.62
N LEU A 318 -10.11 23.01 -8.02
CA LEU A 318 -8.98 23.54 -7.26
C LEU A 318 -7.80 23.82 -8.18
N SER A 319 -7.52 25.11 -8.42
CA SER A 319 -6.40 25.56 -9.24
C SER A 319 -5.11 25.81 -8.44
N ILE A 320 -5.20 25.84 -7.11
CA ILE A 320 -4.08 26.11 -6.21
C ILE A 320 -3.30 24.81 -5.93
N PRO A 321 -2.02 24.71 -6.34
CA PRO A 321 -1.21 23.52 -6.08
C PRO A 321 -1.04 23.25 -4.58
N GLY A 322 -1.20 22.00 -4.16
CA GLY A 322 -1.04 21.53 -2.79
C GLY A 322 -2.30 21.62 -1.92
N LEU A 323 -3.35 22.30 -2.40
CA LEU A 323 -4.59 22.46 -1.65
C LEU A 323 -5.41 21.16 -1.60
N LEU A 324 -5.40 20.36 -2.68
CA LEU A 324 -6.11 19.08 -2.71
C LEU A 324 -5.49 18.09 -1.71
N PHE A 325 -4.15 18.09 -1.60
CA PHE A 325 -3.46 17.31 -0.58
C PHE A 325 -3.78 17.75 0.85
N GLY A 326 -3.85 19.07 1.10
CA GLY A 326 -4.26 19.59 2.40
C GLY A 326 -5.68 19.15 2.80
N ILE A 327 -6.63 19.16 1.85
CA ILE A 327 -7.99 18.62 2.06
C ILE A 327 -7.95 17.13 2.34
N TYR A 328 -7.14 16.37 1.62
CA TYR A 328 -6.94 14.94 1.88
C TYR A 328 -6.46 14.69 3.33
N LEU A 329 -5.48 15.45 3.82
CA LEU A 329 -4.99 15.31 5.21
C LEU A 329 -6.09 15.59 6.23
N MET A 330 -6.89 16.63 6.01
CA MET A 330 -8.02 16.96 6.90
C MET A 330 -9.08 15.85 6.89
N LEU A 331 -9.46 15.35 5.72
CA LEU A 331 -10.43 14.25 5.60
C LEU A 331 -9.91 12.96 6.25
N ASN A 332 -8.66 12.59 5.99
CA ASN A 332 -8.04 11.41 6.57
C ASN A 332 -7.94 11.50 8.10
N ALA A 333 -7.63 12.68 8.63
CA ALA A 333 -7.63 12.91 10.07
C ALA A 333 -9.03 12.81 10.68
N LEU A 334 -10.06 13.33 10.01
CA LEU A 334 -11.44 13.25 10.49
C LEU A 334 -11.91 11.79 10.57
N GLU A 335 -11.71 11.01 9.49
CA GLU A 335 -12.03 9.59 9.50
C GLU A 335 -11.31 8.88 10.66
N ARG A 336 -10.01 9.11 10.80
CA ARG A 336 -9.23 8.42 11.83
C ARG A 336 -9.68 8.79 13.22
N PHE A 337 -10.01 10.06 13.48
CA PHE A 337 -10.47 10.52 14.78
C PHE A 337 -11.80 9.86 15.19
N PHE A 338 -12.78 9.79 14.28
CA PHE A 338 -14.10 9.24 14.58
C PHE A 338 -14.15 7.71 14.61
N ILE A 339 -13.39 7.03 13.73
CA ILE A 339 -13.32 5.56 13.74
C ILE A 339 -12.65 5.06 15.02
N GLU A 340 -11.70 5.82 15.56
CA GLU A 340 -10.96 5.43 16.75
C GLU A 340 -11.83 5.35 18.02
N GLU A 341 -12.91 6.13 18.11
CA GLU A 341 -13.91 6.04 19.19
C GLU A 341 -14.59 4.66 19.28
N ILE A 342 -14.68 3.96 18.14
CA ILE A 342 -15.30 2.64 18.04
C ILE A 342 -14.28 1.51 17.87
N ARG A 343 -12.97 1.81 17.92
CA ARG A 343 -11.89 0.80 17.85
C ARG A 343 -11.44 0.33 19.23
N VAL A 344 -10.89 -0.89 19.24
CA VAL A 344 -10.26 -1.49 20.42
C VAL A 344 -8.83 -0.96 20.54
N ASN A 345 -8.64 0.22 21.14
CA ASN A 345 -7.30 0.76 21.41
C ASN A 345 -7.16 1.19 22.87
N GLN A 346 -5.91 1.23 23.36
CA GLN A 346 -5.61 1.69 24.71
C GLN A 346 -5.71 3.21 24.78
N ASN A 347 -6.52 3.71 25.72
CA ASN A 347 -6.69 5.15 25.96
C ASN A 347 -5.59 5.69 26.86
N TYR A 348 -4.98 6.81 26.48
CA TYR A 348 -4.01 7.52 27.31
C TYR A 348 -4.67 8.74 27.97
N LYS A 349 -4.43 8.90 29.28
CA LYS A 349 -4.82 10.12 30.00
C LYS A 349 -3.77 11.19 29.76
N ILE A 350 -4.12 12.24 29.02
CA ILE A 350 -3.16 13.29 28.64
C ILE A 350 -3.19 14.44 29.66
N ILE A 351 -4.36 15.05 29.90
CA ILE A 351 -4.56 16.15 30.87
C ILE A 351 -5.98 16.05 31.46
N GLY A 352 -6.10 15.85 32.78
CA GLY A 352 -7.40 15.76 33.48
C GLY A 352 -8.21 14.50 33.14
N SER A 353 -9.54 14.64 33.01
CA SER A 353 -10.51 13.56 32.72
C SER A 353 -10.68 13.24 31.23
N ILE A 354 -9.85 13.83 30.34
CA ILE A 354 -9.93 13.61 28.89
C ILE A 354 -9.01 12.44 28.52
N GLU A 355 -9.62 11.34 28.09
CA GLU A 355 -8.96 10.15 27.59
C GLU A 355 -8.92 10.21 26.06
N LEU A 356 -7.72 10.32 25.48
CA LEU A 356 -7.53 10.30 24.02
C LEU A 356 -6.57 9.17 23.66
N SER A 357 -6.85 8.47 22.58
CA SER A 357 -5.94 7.46 22.05
C SER A 357 -4.75 8.12 21.34
N GLN A 358 -3.62 7.41 21.23
CA GLN A 358 -2.46 7.85 20.45
C GLN A 358 -2.86 8.21 19.01
N ALA A 359 -3.77 7.45 18.40
CA ALA A 359 -4.23 7.71 17.04
C ALA A 359 -5.06 8.99 16.93
N GLN A 360 -5.83 9.36 17.97
CA GLN A 360 -6.57 10.63 17.99
C GLN A 360 -5.64 11.84 18.08
N ILE A 361 -4.59 11.77 18.89
CA ILE A 361 -3.57 12.83 18.97
C ILE A 361 -2.93 13.04 17.59
N ILE A 362 -2.54 11.94 16.95
CA ILE A 362 -1.92 11.97 15.62
C ILE A 362 -2.90 12.51 14.58
N ALA A 363 -4.18 12.12 14.64
CA ALA A 363 -5.22 12.66 13.78
C ALA A 363 -5.36 14.18 13.92
N ILE A 364 -5.40 14.71 15.16
CA ILE A 364 -5.44 16.15 15.42
C ILE A 364 -4.22 16.85 14.81
N ALA A 365 -3.01 16.30 15.01
CA ALA A 365 -1.78 16.86 14.45
C ALA A 365 -1.78 16.88 12.91
N ILE A 366 -2.26 15.81 12.28
CA ILE A 366 -2.43 15.71 10.82
C ILE A 366 -3.46 16.74 10.33
N PHE A 367 -4.57 16.91 11.05
CA PHE A 367 -5.60 17.89 10.70
C PHE A 367 -5.03 19.31 10.70
N ILE A 368 -4.32 19.70 11.77
CA ILE A 368 -3.67 21.01 11.89
C ILE A 368 -2.64 21.21 10.78
N THR A 369 -1.86 20.17 10.47
CA THR A 369 -0.88 20.18 9.38
C THR A 369 -1.57 20.40 8.03
N GLY A 370 -2.71 19.75 7.78
CA GLY A 370 -3.51 19.95 6.57
C GLY A 370 -4.01 21.38 6.42
N VAL A 371 -4.51 21.99 7.50
CA VAL A 371 -4.92 23.41 7.52
C VAL A 371 -3.74 24.34 7.25
N ALA A 372 -2.62 24.13 7.96
CA ALA A 372 -1.42 24.96 7.83
C ALA A 372 -0.83 24.90 6.41
N LEU A 373 -0.69 23.69 5.84
CA LEU A 373 -0.20 23.50 4.48
C LEU A 373 -1.13 24.16 3.45
N SER A 374 -2.45 23.97 3.58
CA SER A 374 -3.44 24.60 2.71
C SER A 374 -3.29 26.13 2.71
N PHE A 375 -3.11 26.72 3.89
CA PHE A 375 -2.93 28.16 4.05
C PHE A 375 -1.60 28.66 3.47
N ILE A 376 -0.50 27.93 3.70
CA ILE A 376 0.83 28.24 3.15
C ILE A 376 0.80 28.22 1.62
N PHE A 377 0.21 27.18 1.03
CA PHE A 377 0.10 27.05 -0.43
C PHE A 377 -0.81 28.11 -1.04
N TYR A 378 -1.91 28.45 -0.37
CA TYR A 378 -2.76 29.57 -0.77
C TYR A 378 -2.00 30.91 -0.79
N ARG A 379 -1.24 31.21 0.27
CA ARG A 379 -0.41 32.43 0.34
C ARG A 379 0.67 32.46 -0.74
N LYS A 380 1.38 31.33 -0.94
CA LYS A 380 2.40 31.18 -1.98
C LYS A 380 1.81 31.42 -3.37
N TYR A 381 0.66 30.84 -3.66
CA TYR A 381 -0.04 31.01 -4.93
C TYR A 381 -0.47 32.47 -5.16
N LYS A 382 -1.07 33.12 -4.17
CA LYS A 382 -1.48 34.53 -4.27
C LYS A 382 -0.29 35.44 -4.56
N LYS A 383 0.85 35.22 -3.88
CA LYS A 383 2.08 36.00 -4.12
C LYS A 383 2.61 35.84 -5.54
N LEU A 384 2.60 34.62 -6.09
CA LEU A 384 3.04 34.36 -7.47
C LEU A 384 2.12 35.00 -8.52
N GLN A 385 0.81 35.06 -8.26
CA GLN A 385 -0.14 35.75 -9.13
C GLN A 385 0.09 37.26 -9.13
N THR A 386 0.30 37.88 -7.96
CA THR A 386 0.60 39.31 -7.84
C THR A 386 1.92 39.71 -8.51
N GLN A 387 2.90 38.80 -8.60
CA GLN A 387 4.18 39.07 -9.29
C GLN A 387 4.11 38.90 -10.81
N ARG A 388 3.03 38.33 -11.35
CA ARG A 388 2.82 38.15 -12.79
C ARG A 388 1.97 39.25 -13.43
N ILE A 389 1.34 40.08 -12.61
CA ILE A 389 0.66 41.32 -12.97
C ILE A 389 1.67 42.44 -12.78
#